data_AF-A0A2V7G9G3-F1
#
_entry.id   AF-A0A2V7G9G3-F1
#
_cell.length_a   1.000
_cell.length_b   1.000
_cell.length_c   1.000
_cell.angle_alpha   90.00
_cell.angle_beta   90.00
_cell.angle_gamma   90.00
#
_symmetry.space_group_name_H-M   'P 1'
#
loop_
_entity.id
_entity.type
_entity.pdbx_description
1 polymer ?
#
loop_
_entity_poly.entity_id
_entity_poly.type
_entity_poly.pdbx_seq_one_letter_code
_entity_poly.pdbx_strand_id
1 'polypeptide(L)'
;MTFRARVHERARRAARRVVLPEGDDARVRAAADRLRSEGLAQVEVLGAVGDDPRLAVCIRHLRTRRPDKFPTDGAAREALRHPLTFGASLVGVGAADVMVGGAAHTSAELIRAALLAVGTAPGIATLSGAFYMVEGDRVLTFTDCSVVPEPTPEQLADIALAASRDRRRIVGDQPVVAFLSYSTKGSAAGPRVDRVRRAVELFRRLAPDVACDGELQSDAALAILQAEEPA
;
A
#
# COMPACT_ATOMS: atom_id res chain seq x y z
N MET A 1 -17.09 13.55 -13.58
CA MET A 1 -15.78 13.92 -12.97
C MET A 1 -14.90 12.69 -12.97
N THR A 2 -13.71 12.74 -13.56
CA THR A 2 -12.84 11.55 -13.72
C THR A 2 -12.39 10.97 -12.37
N PHE A 3 -12.02 9.68 -12.34
CA PHE A 3 -11.49 9.03 -11.13
C PHE A 3 -10.37 9.83 -10.46
N ARG A 4 -9.38 10.28 -11.25
CA ARG A 4 -8.25 11.09 -10.74
C ARG A 4 -8.72 12.42 -10.14
N ALA A 5 -9.70 13.08 -10.75
CA ALA A 5 -10.23 14.32 -10.21
C ALA A 5 -10.91 14.11 -8.86
N ARG A 6 -11.69 13.03 -8.68
CA ARG A 6 -12.31 12.66 -7.40
C ARG A 6 -11.25 12.40 -6.31
N VAL A 7 -10.16 11.71 -6.67
CA VAL A 7 -9.03 11.46 -5.75
C VAL A 7 -8.38 12.79 -5.33
N HIS A 8 -8.10 13.69 -6.27
CA HIS A 8 -7.51 15.00 -5.98
C HIS A 8 -8.41 15.84 -5.08
N GLU A 9 -9.71 15.87 -5.33
CA GLU A 9 -10.65 16.60 -4.48
C GLU A 9 -10.63 16.10 -3.03
N ARG A 10 -10.67 14.78 -2.83
CA ARG A 10 -10.58 14.19 -1.47
C ARG A 10 -9.22 14.48 -0.82
N ALA A 11 -8.14 14.49 -1.59
CA ALA A 11 -6.81 14.85 -1.10
C ALA A 11 -6.77 16.30 -0.58
N ARG A 12 -7.31 17.26 -1.36
CA ARG A 12 -7.42 18.66 -0.94
C ARG A 12 -8.20 18.81 0.36
N ARG A 13 -9.34 18.12 0.48
CA ARG A 13 -10.16 18.14 1.70
C ARG A 13 -9.45 17.52 2.90
N ALA A 14 -8.67 16.47 2.68
CA ALA A 14 -7.95 15.78 3.75
C ALA A 14 -6.72 16.55 4.24
N ALA A 15 -6.12 17.39 3.38
CA ALA A 15 -4.98 18.28 3.68
C ALA A 15 -3.85 17.60 4.48
N ARG A 16 -3.55 16.34 4.14
CA ARG A 16 -2.61 15.49 4.89
C ARG A 16 -1.18 16.04 4.84
N ARG A 17 -0.43 15.80 5.91
CA ARG A 17 1.00 16.10 6.03
C ARG A 17 1.80 15.01 5.33
N VAL A 18 2.46 15.36 4.23
CA VAL A 18 3.24 14.43 3.39
C VAL A 18 4.72 14.78 3.53
N VAL A 19 5.53 13.80 3.93
CA VAL A 19 6.99 13.92 3.94
C VAL A 19 7.61 13.24 2.73
N LEU A 20 8.53 13.94 2.08
CA LEU A 20 9.30 13.48 0.94
C LEU A 20 10.78 13.38 1.35
N PRO A 21 11.29 12.17 1.63
CA PRO A 21 12.60 11.97 2.24
C PRO A 21 13.78 12.19 1.28
N GLU A 22 13.54 12.18 -0.03
CA GLU A 22 14.57 12.23 -1.07
C GLU A 22 14.72 13.65 -1.63
N GLY A 23 14.97 14.63 -0.75
CA GLY A 23 14.92 16.05 -1.09
C GLY A 23 15.96 16.53 -2.10
N ASP A 24 17.02 15.75 -2.33
CA ASP A 24 18.06 16.03 -3.32
C ASP A 24 17.65 15.70 -4.76
N ASP A 25 16.58 14.90 -4.95
CA ASP A 25 16.08 14.51 -6.26
C ASP A 25 15.22 15.61 -6.90
N ALA A 26 15.54 15.97 -8.15
CA ALA A 26 14.82 17.02 -8.88
C ALA A 26 13.34 16.69 -9.13
N ARG A 27 13.00 15.41 -9.35
CA ARG A 27 11.61 14.98 -9.57
C ARG A 27 10.81 15.12 -8.29
N VAL A 28 11.42 14.82 -7.13
CA VAL A 28 10.80 14.96 -5.81
C VAL A 28 10.51 16.44 -5.51
N ARG A 29 11.45 17.34 -5.77
CA ARG A 29 11.24 18.79 -5.61
C ARG A 29 10.12 19.30 -6.53
N ALA A 30 10.15 18.93 -7.81
CA ALA A 30 9.10 19.31 -8.76
C ALA A 30 7.71 18.78 -8.34
N ALA A 31 7.63 17.56 -7.83
CA ALA A 31 6.40 16.98 -7.30
C ALA A 31 5.92 17.74 -6.04
N ALA A 32 6.83 18.13 -5.16
CA ALA A 32 6.49 18.91 -3.96
C ALA A 32 5.86 20.26 -4.32
N ASP A 33 6.45 20.99 -5.28
CA ASP A 33 5.94 22.28 -5.73
C ASP A 33 4.57 22.16 -6.38
N ARG A 34 4.36 21.09 -7.15
CA ARG A 34 3.06 20.78 -7.74
C ARG A 34 2.00 20.45 -6.67
N LEU A 35 2.33 19.60 -5.71
CA LEU A 35 1.41 19.25 -4.60
C LEU A 35 1.00 20.49 -3.79
N ARG A 36 1.94 21.41 -3.55
CA ARG A 36 1.70 22.68 -2.84
C ARG A 36 0.82 23.63 -3.67
N SER A 37 1.19 23.88 -4.93
CA SER A 37 0.45 24.79 -5.81
C SER A 37 -0.97 24.32 -6.11
N GLU A 38 -1.18 23.00 -6.23
CA GLU A 38 -2.52 22.42 -6.41
C GLU A 38 -3.30 22.24 -5.08
N GLY A 39 -2.70 22.55 -3.94
CA GLY A 39 -3.31 22.44 -2.61
C GLY A 39 -3.64 21.00 -2.20
N LEU A 40 -2.91 20.01 -2.72
CA LEU A 40 -3.22 18.57 -2.54
C LEU A 40 -2.78 18.02 -1.18
N ALA A 41 -1.77 18.63 -0.56
CA ALA A 41 -1.23 18.19 0.73
C ALA A 41 -0.36 19.29 1.38
N GLN A 42 -0.10 19.14 2.68
CA GLN A 42 0.92 19.91 3.40
C GLN A 42 2.26 19.20 3.22
N VAL A 43 3.11 19.68 2.32
CA VAL A 43 4.31 18.94 1.89
C VAL A 43 5.59 19.45 2.58
N GLU A 44 6.29 18.53 3.23
CA GLU A 44 7.63 18.72 3.76
C GLU A 44 8.64 17.91 2.94
N VAL A 45 9.64 18.57 2.38
CA VAL A 45 10.77 17.91 1.71
C VAL A 45 11.91 17.84 2.72
N LEU A 46 12.36 16.63 3.04
CA LEU A 46 13.38 16.43 4.06
C LEU A 46 14.77 16.73 3.50
N GLY A 47 15.59 17.40 4.31
CA GLY A 47 17.02 17.57 4.08
C GLY A 47 17.85 16.56 4.89
N ALA A 48 19.10 16.93 5.18
CA ALA A 48 19.97 16.13 6.03
C ALA A 48 19.40 15.98 7.46
N VAL A 49 19.42 14.76 7.99
CA VAL A 49 18.75 14.38 9.26
C VAL A 49 19.45 14.92 10.52
N GLY A 50 20.74 15.27 10.42
CA GLY A 50 21.65 15.42 11.56
C GLY A 50 21.16 16.30 12.73
N ASP A 51 20.47 17.40 12.42
CA ASP A 51 20.04 18.40 13.41
C ASP A 51 18.52 18.49 13.58
N ASP A 52 17.76 17.50 13.09
CA ASP A 52 16.30 17.55 13.19
C ASP A 52 15.82 17.38 14.65
N PRO A 53 15.02 18.31 15.19
CA PRO A 53 14.55 18.26 16.58
C PRO A 53 13.69 17.01 16.87
N ARG A 54 13.14 16.36 15.84
CA ARG A 54 12.33 15.14 15.95
C ARG A 54 13.18 13.87 16.03
N LEU A 55 14.50 13.97 15.94
CA LEU A 55 15.40 12.81 15.98
C LEU A 55 15.26 12.01 17.28
N ALA A 56 15.18 12.69 18.43
CA ALA A 56 15.07 12.03 19.73
C ALA A 56 13.78 11.20 19.86
N VAL A 57 12.64 11.72 19.37
CA VAL A 57 11.37 10.97 19.40
C VAL A 57 11.39 9.79 18.42
N CYS A 58 12.03 9.95 17.26
CA CYS A 58 12.21 8.86 16.30
C CYS A 58 13.11 7.73 16.84
N ILE A 59 14.20 8.09 17.55
CA ILE A 59 15.07 7.11 18.23
C ILE A 59 14.24 6.27 19.21
N ARG A 60 13.51 6.92 20.12
CA ARG A 60 12.67 6.23 21.10
C ARG A 60 11.64 5.33 20.41
N HIS A 61 10.99 5.82 19.36
CA HIS A 61 10.00 5.08 18.58
C HIS A 61 10.54 3.78 17.99
N LEU A 62 11.68 3.85 17.29
CA LEU A 62 12.31 2.67 16.70
C LEU A 62 12.69 1.65 17.78
N ARG A 63 13.28 2.10 18.90
CA ARG A 63 13.66 1.22 20.03
C ARG A 63 12.45 0.53 20.66
N THR A 64 11.37 1.25 20.89
CA THR A 64 10.13 0.66 21.44
C THR A 64 9.52 -0.35 20.48
N ARG A 65 9.54 -0.07 19.18
CA ARG A 65 8.89 -0.92 18.18
C ARG A 65 9.72 -2.16 17.82
N ARG A 66 11.05 -2.02 17.78
CA ARG A 66 12.00 -3.06 17.33
C ARG A 66 13.20 -3.15 18.29
N PRO A 67 12.99 -3.47 19.57
CA PRO A 67 14.06 -3.49 20.58
C PRO A 67 15.22 -4.42 20.19
N ASP A 68 14.92 -5.56 19.55
CA ASP A 68 15.94 -6.51 19.08
C ASP A 68 16.86 -5.92 17.98
N LYS A 69 16.33 -4.99 17.17
CA LYS A 69 17.12 -4.33 16.11
C LYS A 69 17.78 -3.05 16.59
N PHE A 70 17.22 -2.40 17.60
CA PHE A 70 17.69 -1.13 18.13
C PHE A 70 17.85 -1.20 19.66
N PRO A 71 18.84 -1.95 20.16
CA PRO A 71 19.05 -2.10 21.61
C PRO A 71 19.49 -0.78 22.26
N THR A 72 20.18 0.09 21.50
CA THR A 72 20.76 1.35 21.98
C THR A 72 20.28 2.55 21.15
N ASP A 73 20.37 3.74 21.74
CA ASP A 73 20.10 5.01 21.03
C ASP A 73 21.06 5.20 19.85
N GLY A 74 22.31 4.73 19.98
CA GLY A 74 23.30 4.78 18.89
C GLY A 74 22.87 3.95 17.67
N ALA A 75 22.37 2.73 17.89
CA ALA A 75 21.89 1.86 16.81
C ALA A 75 20.67 2.47 16.08
N ALA A 76 19.71 3.02 16.83
CA ALA A 76 18.56 3.71 16.24
C ALA A 76 18.99 5.00 15.51
N ARG A 77 19.89 5.79 16.09
CA ARG A 77 20.41 7.03 15.48
C ARG A 77 21.10 6.74 14.15
N GLU A 78 21.89 5.67 14.08
CA GLU A 78 22.57 5.28 12.84
C GLU A 78 21.56 4.91 11.74
N ALA A 79 20.54 4.11 12.07
CA ALA A 79 19.48 3.77 11.12
C ALA A 79 18.70 5.00 10.62
N LEU A 80 18.51 6.00 11.48
CA LEU A 80 17.82 7.25 11.15
C LEU A 80 18.66 8.18 10.26
N ARG A 81 19.96 7.94 10.05
CA ARG A 81 20.72 8.66 9.02
C ARG A 81 20.18 8.39 7.62
N HIS A 82 19.55 7.23 7.41
CA HIS A 82 18.93 6.91 6.13
C HIS A 82 17.62 7.69 5.96
N PRO A 83 17.46 8.47 4.87
CA PRO A 83 16.32 9.38 4.68
C PRO A 83 14.97 8.66 4.73
N LEU A 84 14.86 7.49 4.09
CA LEU A 84 13.64 6.66 4.15
C LEU A 84 13.29 6.21 5.58
N THR A 85 14.26 5.79 6.39
CA THR A 85 14.02 5.38 7.78
C THR A 85 13.56 6.56 8.61
N PHE A 86 14.18 7.73 8.43
CA PHE A 86 13.77 8.95 9.11
C PHE A 86 12.35 9.38 8.71
N GLY A 87 12.05 9.49 7.41
CA GLY A 87 10.71 9.83 6.92
C GLY A 87 9.63 8.85 7.39
N ALA A 88 9.92 7.55 7.41
CA ALA A 88 8.99 6.54 7.92
C ALA A 88 8.78 6.69 9.44
N SER A 89 9.82 7.09 10.17
CA SER A 89 9.75 7.35 11.61
C SER A 89 8.95 8.61 11.93
N LEU A 90 9.02 9.65 11.09
CA LEU A 90 8.14 10.82 11.20
C LEU A 90 6.66 10.44 11.05
N VAL A 91 6.33 9.49 10.16
CA VAL A 91 4.97 8.93 10.08
C VAL A 91 4.65 8.10 11.33
N GLY A 92 5.58 7.24 11.75
CA GLY A 92 5.40 6.38 12.92
C GLY A 92 5.15 7.12 14.24
N VAL A 93 5.73 8.31 14.41
CA VAL A 93 5.54 9.19 15.58
C VAL A 93 4.42 10.22 15.40
N GLY A 94 3.70 10.20 14.28
CA GLY A 94 2.60 11.13 13.99
C GLY A 94 3.04 12.55 13.63
N ALA A 95 4.32 12.78 13.35
CA ALA A 95 4.84 14.05 12.85
C ALA A 95 4.46 14.30 11.38
N ALA A 96 4.20 13.22 10.63
CA ALA A 96 3.62 13.24 9.29
C ALA A 96 2.50 12.20 9.18
N ASP A 97 1.62 12.34 8.18
CA ASP A 97 0.53 11.38 7.93
C ASP A 97 0.92 10.35 6.87
N VAL A 98 1.75 10.75 5.90
CA VAL A 98 2.16 9.93 4.75
C VAL A 98 3.63 10.21 4.42
N MET A 99 4.34 9.16 4.00
CA MET A 99 5.66 9.28 3.36
C MET A 99 5.57 8.78 1.93
N VAL A 100 6.19 9.49 0.99
CA VAL A 100 6.37 9.03 -0.40
C VAL A 100 7.86 9.08 -0.75
N GLY A 101 8.44 7.93 -1.09
CA GLY A 101 9.84 7.80 -1.53
C GLY A 101 9.99 6.73 -2.61
N GLY A 102 11.23 6.39 -2.95
CA GLY A 102 11.57 5.40 -3.98
C GLY A 102 11.95 6.00 -5.34
N ALA A 103 12.20 7.31 -5.43
CA ALA A 103 12.72 7.92 -6.66
C ALA A 103 14.24 7.67 -6.79
N ALA A 104 14.97 7.76 -5.68
CA ALA A 104 16.43 7.54 -5.61
C ALA A 104 16.83 6.24 -4.89
N HIS A 105 15.87 5.52 -4.30
CA HIS A 105 16.11 4.29 -3.53
C HIS A 105 15.27 3.12 -4.04
N THR A 106 15.70 1.90 -3.71
CA THR A 106 15.00 0.68 -4.13
C THR A 106 13.69 0.48 -3.37
N SER A 107 12.75 -0.26 -3.97
CA SER A 107 11.50 -0.65 -3.29
C SER A 107 11.77 -1.46 -2.01
N ALA A 108 12.84 -2.26 -1.97
CA ALA A 108 13.22 -3.03 -0.79
C ALA A 108 13.65 -2.15 0.39
N GLU A 109 14.39 -1.06 0.13
CA GLU A 109 14.77 -0.07 1.15
C GLU A 109 13.55 0.67 1.69
N LEU A 110 12.64 1.09 0.81
CA LEU A 110 11.39 1.77 1.18
C LEU A 110 10.51 0.88 2.06
N ILE A 111 10.26 -0.37 1.63
CA ILE A 111 9.45 -1.33 2.39
C ILE A 111 10.10 -1.61 3.74
N ARG A 112 11.42 -1.78 3.79
CA ARG A 112 12.15 -2.02 5.06
C ARG A 112 11.96 -0.86 6.02
N ALA A 113 12.13 0.38 5.57
CA ALA A 113 11.94 1.57 6.39
C ALA A 113 10.50 1.65 6.92
N ALA A 114 9.50 1.45 6.06
CA ALA A 114 8.09 1.44 6.43
C ALA A 114 7.77 0.36 7.48
N LEU A 115 8.28 -0.86 7.33
CA LEU A 115 8.06 -1.94 8.30
C LEU A 115 8.77 -1.70 9.65
N LEU A 116 9.93 -1.06 9.64
CA LEU A 116 10.67 -0.72 10.86
C LEU A 116 9.96 0.33 11.70
N ALA A 117 9.30 1.31 11.08
CA ALA A 117 8.71 2.44 11.79
C ALA A 117 7.17 2.40 11.88
N VAL A 118 6.47 1.97 10.83
CA VAL A 118 5.00 2.07 10.70
C VAL A 118 4.32 0.70 10.81
N GLY A 119 4.89 -0.33 10.17
CA GLY A 119 4.36 -1.70 10.13
C GLY A 119 3.05 -1.84 9.34
N THR A 120 2.37 -2.97 9.51
CA THR A 120 1.11 -3.28 8.83
C THR A 120 -0.11 -2.81 9.63
N ALA A 121 -1.24 -2.66 8.94
CA ALA A 121 -2.51 -2.32 9.56
C ALA A 121 -3.04 -3.48 10.44
N PRO A 122 -3.86 -3.22 11.48
CA PRO A 122 -4.46 -4.27 12.28
C PRO A 122 -5.22 -5.30 11.44
N GLY A 123 -4.93 -6.57 11.70
CA GLY A 123 -5.51 -7.71 10.98
C GLY A 123 -4.96 -7.92 9.56
N ILE A 124 -3.91 -7.20 9.16
CA ILE A 124 -3.15 -7.45 7.92
C ILE A 124 -1.73 -7.86 8.29
N ALA A 125 -1.29 -9.03 7.82
CA ALA A 125 0.04 -9.55 8.04
C ALA A 125 0.98 -9.35 6.84
N THR A 126 0.40 -9.26 5.64
CA THR A 126 1.08 -9.30 4.35
C THR A 126 1.06 -7.91 3.71
N LEU A 127 2.23 -7.30 3.58
CA LEU A 127 2.40 -6.11 2.74
C LEU A 127 2.35 -6.54 1.27
N SER A 128 1.59 -5.80 0.45
CA SER A 128 1.42 -6.09 -0.98
C SER A 128 1.29 -4.82 -1.81
N GLY A 129 1.52 -4.94 -3.12
CA GLY A 129 1.34 -3.86 -4.08
C GLY A 129 0.03 -3.96 -4.83
N ALA A 130 -0.61 -2.81 -5.07
CA ALA A 130 -1.82 -2.73 -5.88
C ALA A 130 -1.65 -1.74 -7.04
N PHE A 131 -2.15 -2.12 -8.22
CA PHE A 131 -2.28 -1.23 -9.36
C PHE A 131 -3.76 -0.93 -9.63
N TYR A 132 -4.08 0.35 -9.83
CA TYR A 132 -5.42 0.81 -10.21
C TYR A 132 -5.43 1.05 -11.72
N MET A 133 -6.09 0.16 -12.45
CA MET A 133 -6.25 0.23 -13.91
C MET A 133 -7.51 1.02 -14.22
N VAL A 134 -7.36 2.18 -14.87
CA VAL A 134 -8.45 3.15 -15.08
C VAL A 134 -8.73 3.30 -16.56
N GLU A 135 -9.96 2.99 -16.97
CA GLU A 135 -10.47 3.20 -18.33
C GLU A 135 -11.85 3.88 -18.23
N GLY A 136 -11.93 5.14 -18.65
CA GLY A 136 -13.13 5.95 -18.44
C GLY A 136 -13.48 6.05 -16.95
N ASP A 137 -14.68 5.59 -16.58
CA ASP A 137 -15.12 5.48 -15.18
C ASP A 137 -14.86 4.11 -14.55
N ARG A 138 -14.42 3.12 -15.34
CA ARG A 138 -14.11 1.78 -14.86
C ARG A 138 -12.75 1.76 -14.17
N VAL A 139 -12.71 1.17 -12.97
CA VAL A 139 -11.49 1.00 -12.19
C VAL A 139 -11.35 -0.45 -11.74
N LEU A 140 -10.33 -1.14 -12.26
CA LEU A 140 -9.91 -2.46 -11.77
C LEU A 140 -8.74 -2.31 -10.79
N THR A 141 -8.70 -3.17 -9.78
CA THR A 141 -7.61 -3.21 -8.79
C THR A 141 -6.87 -4.54 -8.95
N PHE A 142 -5.60 -4.50 -9.36
CA PHE A 142 -4.77 -5.69 -9.54
C PHE A 142 -3.83 -5.86 -8.34
N THR A 143 -3.80 -7.06 -7.76
CA THR A 143 -3.01 -7.39 -6.55
C THR A 143 -2.59 -8.86 -6.54
N ASP A 144 -1.45 -9.26 -5.99
CA ASP A 144 -0.23 -8.46 -5.76
C ASP A 144 0.62 -8.48 -7.03
N CYS A 145 1.13 -7.33 -7.45
CA CYS A 145 1.91 -7.20 -8.67
C CYS A 145 3.35 -6.71 -8.44
N SER A 146 3.82 -6.61 -7.19
CA SER A 146 5.15 -6.07 -6.93
C SER A 146 5.90 -6.58 -5.70
N VAL A 147 5.26 -7.23 -4.72
CA VAL A 147 5.92 -7.53 -3.43
C VAL A 147 6.12 -9.02 -3.19
N VAL A 148 5.06 -9.81 -3.21
CA VAL A 148 5.08 -11.24 -2.85
C VAL A 148 5.13 -12.09 -4.13
N PRO A 149 6.28 -12.72 -4.47
CA PRO A 149 6.43 -13.39 -5.77
C PRO A 149 5.50 -14.60 -5.93
N GLU A 150 5.36 -15.40 -4.87
CA GLU A 150 4.54 -16.61 -4.86
C GLU A 150 3.81 -16.69 -3.50
N PRO A 151 2.64 -16.04 -3.36
CA PRO A 151 1.94 -15.98 -2.08
C PRO A 151 1.45 -17.36 -1.66
N THR A 152 1.44 -17.65 -0.36
CA THR A 152 0.69 -18.79 0.21
C THR A 152 -0.83 -18.54 0.13
N PRO A 153 -1.71 -19.53 0.35
CA PRO A 153 -3.15 -19.29 0.43
C PRO A 153 -3.53 -18.20 1.44
N GLU A 154 -2.88 -18.18 2.60
CA GLU A 154 -3.11 -17.21 3.67
C GLU A 154 -2.69 -15.80 3.23
N GLN A 155 -1.51 -15.68 2.62
CA GLN A 155 -1.04 -14.40 2.08
C GLN A 155 -1.96 -13.92 0.96
N LEU A 156 -2.41 -14.80 0.06
CA LEU A 156 -3.29 -14.42 -1.04
C LEU A 156 -4.66 -13.93 -0.54
N ALA A 157 -5.21 -14.56 0.51
CA ALA A 157 -6.43 -14.08 1.16
C ALA A 157 -6.21 -12.73 1.88
N ASP A 158 -5.07 -12.55 2.54
CA ASP A 158 -4.71 -11.31 3.24
C ASP A 158 -4.47 -10.14 2.26
N ILE A 159 -3.86 -10.42 1.10
CA ILE A 159 -3.71 -9.48 -0.02
C ILE A 159 -5.09 -9.02 -0.51
N ALA A 160 -6.01 -9.93 -0.75
CA ALA A 160 -7.38 -9.59 -1.15
C ALA A 160 -8.12 -8.77 -0.09
N LEU A 161 -7.88 -9.05 1.20
CA LEU A 161 -8.45 -8.29 2.32
C LEU A 161 -7.92 -6.85 2.37
N ALA A 162 -6.60 -6.68 2.22
CA ALA A 162 -5.98 -5.37 2.13
C ALA A 162 -6.52 -4.58 0.93
N ALA A 163 -6.55 -5.20 -0.25
CA ALA A 163 -7.07 -4.60 -1.48
C ALA A 163 -8.53 -4.17 -1.35
N SER A 164 -9.38 -5.00 -0.73
CA SER A 164 -10.80 -4.70 -0.51
C SER A 164 -10.99 -3.49 0.41
N ARG A 165 -10.19 -3.39 1.49
CA ARG A 165 -10.21 -2.23 2.40
C ARG A 165 -9.77 -0.95 1.69
N ASP A 166 -8.73 -1.04 0.87
CA ASP A 166 -8.19 0.11 0.16
C ASP A 166 -9.08 0.56 -0.99
N ARG A 167 -9.72 -0.38 -1.70
CA ARG A 167 -10.71 -0.08 -2.73
C ARG A 167 -11.87 0.76 -2.21
N ARG A 168 -12.42 0.41 -1.03
CA ARG A 168 -13.48 1.20 -0.38
C ARG A 168 -13.03 2.66 -0.11
N ARG A 169 -11.75 2.88 0.19
CA ARG A 169 -11.20 4.23 0.50
C ARG A 169 -10.79 5.00 -0.76
N ILE A 170 -10.21 4.32 -1.74
CA ILE A 170 -9.59 4.91 -2.92
C ILE A 170 -10.58 4.98 -4.08
N VAL A 171 -11.32 3.92 -4.38
CA VAL A 171 -12.34 3.93 -5.43
C VAL A 171 -13.64 4.49 -4.88
N GLY A 172 -14.03 4.09 -3.67
CA GLY A 172 -15.24 4.56 -3.01
C GLY A 172 -16.47 3.69 -3.27
N ASP A 173 -16.27 2.46 -3.75
CA ASP A 173 -17.33 1.51 -4.08
C ASP A 173 -17.26 0.23 -3.22
N GLN A 174 -18.22 -0.67 -3.44
CA GLN A 174 -18.21 -2.00 -2.85
C GLN A 174 -17.24 -2.89 -3.65
N PRO A 175 -16.24 -3.50 -3.01
CA PRO A 175 -15.31 -4.39 -3.69
C PRO A 175 -16.01 -5.69 -4.10
N VAL A 176 -15.73 -6.13 -5.33
CA VAL A 176 -16.03 -7.48 -5.83
C VAL A 176 -14.70 -8.12 -6.22
N VAL A 177 -14.39 -9.28 -5.64
CA VAL A 177 -13.06 -9.88 -5.72
C VAL A 177 -13.08 -11.16 -6.57
N ALA A 178 -12.26 -11.21 -7.61
CA ALA A 178 -12.01 -12.41 -8.39
C ALA A 178 -10.61 -12.97 -8.07
N PHE A 179 -10.56 -14.21 -7.60
CA PHE A 179 -9.31 -14.93 -7.39
C PHE A 179 -8.91 -15.66 -8.68
N LEU A 180 -7.89 -15.11 -9.36
CA LEU A 180 -7.50 -15.57 -10.69
C LEU A 180 -6.67 -16.87 -10.67
N SER A 181 -6.86 -17.68 -11.70
CA SER A 181 -6.14 -18.93 -11.98
C SER A 181 -6.17 -19.23 -13.49
N TYR A 182 -5.39 -20.22 -13.92
CA TYR A 182 -5.57 -20.81 -15.26
C TYR A 182 -6.75 -21.79 -15.32
N SER A 183 -7.37 -22.09 -14.16
CA SER A 183 -8.58 -22.91 -14.04
C SER A 183 -9.80 -22.01 -13.78
N THR A 184 -10.96 -22.47 -14.22
CA THR A 184 -12.26 -21.93 -13.86
C THR A 184 -13.08 -23.07 -13.27
N LYS A 185 -13.42 -22.99 -11.98
CA LYS A 185 -14.32 -23.95 -11.31
C LYS A 185 -13.94 -25.44 -11.49
N GLY A 186 -12.64 -25.72 -11.44
CA GLY A 186 -12.09 -27.06 -11.61
C GLY A 186 -11.90 -27.51 -13.06
N SER A 187 -11.94 -26.59 -14.04
CA SER A 187 -11.58 -26.92 -15.43
C SER A 187 -10.15 -27.46 -15.57
N ALA A 188 -9.27 -27.12 -14.63
CA ALA A 188 -7.97 -27.76 -14.44
C ALA A 188 -7.69 -28.02 -12.95
N ALA A 189 -6.71 -28.87 -12.67
CA ALA A 189 -6.31 -29.24 -11.31
C ALA A 189 -4.80 -29.05 -11.10
N GLY A 190 -4.38 -29.02 -9.83
CA GLY A 190 -2.99 -29.01 -9.44
C GLY A 190 -2.69 -28.01 -8.32
N PRO A 191 -1.45 -28.02 -7.79
CA PRO A 191 -1.11 -27.29 -6.57
C PRO A 191 -1.39 -25.77 -6.64
N ARG A 192 -1.23 -25.18 -7.83
CA ARG A 192 -1.51 -23.74 -8.05
C ARG A 192 -3.00 -23.42 -8.02
N VAL A 193 -3.85 -24.32 -8.53
CA VAL A 193 -5.32 -24.22 -8.47
C VAL A 193 -5.79 -24.40 -7.03
N ASP A 194 -5.30 -25.43 -6.35
CA ASP A 194 -5.67 -25.75 -4.97
C ASP A 194 -5.32 -24.61 -4.01
N ARG A 195 -4.16 -23.98 -4.23
CA ARG A 195 -3.77 -22.77 -3.50
C ARG A 195 -4.79 -21.64 -3.62
N VAL A 196 -5.25 -21.35 -4.83
CA VAL A 196 -6.23 -20.28 -5.07
C VAL A 196 -7.57 -20.64 -4.44
N ARG A 197 -8.04 -21.89 -4.60
CA ARG A 197 -9.27 -22.37 -3.96
C ARG A 197 -9.22 -22.22 -2.44
N ARG A 198 -8.08 -22.57 -1.83
CA ARG A 198 -7.88 -22.40 -0.39
C ARG A 198 -7.88 -20.92 0.04
N ALA A 199 -7.29 -20.04 -0.77
CA ALA A 199 -7.32 -18.59 -0.52
C ALA A 199 -8.75 -18.04 -0.56
N VAL A 200 -9.59 -18.49 -1.50
CA VAL A 200 -11.01 -18.11 -1.59
C VAL A 200 -11.76 -18.52 -0.33
N GLU A 201 -11.58 -19.75 0.15
CA GLU A 201 -12.21 -20.22 1.40
C GLU A 201 -11.79 -19.39 2.61
N LEU A 202 -10.50 -19.06 2.72
CA LEU A 202 -9.95 -18.21 3.78
C LEU A 202 -10.55 -16.81 3.71
N PHE A 203 -10.56 -16.21 2.53
CA PHE A 203 -11.06 -14.85 2.33
C PHE A 203 -12.55 -14.73 2.66
N ARG A 204 -13.38 -15.71 2.28
CA ARG A 204 -14.82 -15.74 2.66
C ARG A 204 -15.04 -15.69 4.17
N ARG A 205 -14.12 -16.24 4.98
CA ARG A 205 -14.18 -16.16 6.44
C ARG A 205 -13.68 -14.82 6.96
N LEU A 206 -12.65 -14.25 6.34
CA LEU A 206 -12.04 -12.98 6.74
C LEU A 206 -12.88 -11.75 6.37
N ALA A 207 -13.65 -11.84 5.28
CA ALA A 207 -14.46 -10.75 4.71
C ALA A 207 -15.81 -11.31 4.20
N PRO A 208 -16.69 -11.79 5.10
CA PRO A 208 -17.97 -12.38 4.70
C PRO A 208 -18.93 -11.39 4.03
N ASP A 209 -18.69 -10.09 4.16
CA ASP A 209 -19.44 -8.99 3.55
C ASP A 209 -18.94 -8.62 2.14
N VAL A 210 -17.81 -9.17 1.69
CA VAL A 210 -17.21 -8.88 0.39
C VAL A 210 -17.58 -9.98 -0.59
N ALA A 211 -18.27 -9.60 -1.68
CA ALA A 211 -18.54 -10.53 -2.77
C ALA A 211 -17.22 -11.01 -3.37
N CYS A 212 -17.02 -12.33 -3.39
CA CYS A 212 -15.85 -12.91 -4.00
C CYS A 212 -16.12 -14.23 -4.68
N ASP A 213 -15.36 -14.49 -5.74
CA ASP A 213 -15.37 -15.79 -6.37
C ASP A 213 -14.00 -16.23 -6.89
N GLY A 214 -13.88 -17.54 -7.06
CA GLY A 214 -12.65 -18.20 -7.47
C GLY A 214 -12.78 -19.72 -7.46
N GLU A 215 -11.79 -20.42 -7.98
CA GLU A 215 -10.77 -19.89 -8.88
C GLU A 215 -11.34 -19.64 -10.28
N LEU A 216 -10.90 -18.56 -10.95
CA LEU A 216 -11.44 -18.13 -12.24
C LEU A 216 -10.32 -17.77 -13.23
N GLN A 217 -10.50 -18.10 -14.50
CA GLN A 217 -9.74 -17.45 -15.58
C GLN A 217 -10.17 -15.98 -15.74
N SER A 218 -9.31 -15.18 -16.38
CA SER A 218 -9.52 -13.74 -16.53
C SER A 218 -10.73 -13.38 -17.38
N ASP A 219 -11.03 -14.16 -18.42
CA ASP A 219 -12.23 -14.02 -19.25
C ASP A 219 -13.51 -14.21 -18.42
N ALA A 220 -13.59 -15.27 -17.61
CA ALA A 220 -14.71 -15.51 -16.72
C ALA A 220 -14.88 -14.40 -15.68
N ALA A 221 -13.78 -13.92 -15.08
CA ALA A 221 -13.80 -12.82 -14.12
C ALA A 221 -14.28 -11.50 -14.75
N LEU A 222 -13.87 -11.20 -15.99
CA LEU A 222 -14.27 -9.98 -16.70
C LEU A 222 -15.70 -10.05 -17.23
N ALA A 223 -16.19 -11.24 -17.62
CA ALA A 223 -17.57 -11.42 -18.07
C ALA A 223 -18.58 -11.13 -16.95
N ILE A 224 -18.25 -11.48 -15.70
CA ILE A 224 -19.07 -11.14 -14.52
C ILE A 224 -19.24 -9.62 -14.40
N LEU A 225 -18.18 -8.84 -14.66
CA LEU A 225 -18.24 -7.38 -14.62
C LEU A 225 -19.10 -6.79 -15.75
N GLN A 226 -19.15 -7.45 -16.91
CA GLN A 226 -19.94 -6.99 -18.06
C GLN A 226 -21.44 -7.27 -17.89
N ALA A 227 -21.79 -8.34 -17.16
CA ALA A 227 -23.19 -8.68 -16.89
C ALA A 227 -23.90 -7.71 -15.92
N GLU A 228 -23.14 -6.87 -15.19
CA GLU A 228 -23.65 -5.89 -14.23
C GLU A 228 -23.75 -4.46 -14.80
N GLU A 229 -23.30 -4.21 -16.03
CA GLU A 229 -23.48 -2.92 -16.71
C GLU A 229 -24.85 -2.88 -17.41
N PRO A 230 -25.76 -1.93 -17.08
CA PRO A 230 -26.97 -1.75 -17.86
C PRO A 230 -26.60 -1.25 -19.27
N ALA A 231 -27.21 -1.88 -20.29
CA ALA A 231 -27.06 -1.53 -21.70
C ALA A 231 -27.43 -0.07 -22.02
#